data_AF-A0A3C2DZV9-F1
#
_entry.id   AF-A0A3C2DZV9-F1
#
_cell.length_a   1.000
_cell.length_b   1.000
_cell.length_c   1.000
_cell.angle_alpha   90.00
_cell.angle_beta   90.00
_cell.angle_gamma   90.00
#
_symmetry.space_group_name_H-M   'P 1'
#
loop_
_entity.id
_entity.type
_entity.pdbx_description
1 polymer ?
#
loop_
_entity_poly.entity_id
_entity_poly.type
_entity_poly.pdbx_seq_one_letter_code
_entity_poly.pdbx_strand_id
1 'polypeptide(L)'
;MSGPKNNPQNYYLTTPIYYVNDAPHIGHAYTTLSCDVMARFLRLDGVNVKFLTGTDEHGQKVEKAADEAGKAPQDFVDEVSGNFLKLAQAMNFSNDDFIRTTEARHKTSVQALWRVLKEKNEIYLDSYAGWYSVRDEAFYGEDELSDGPGGKKLAPSGAEAEWVEEPSYFFKLSKWQQPLLDLYEKHPDFVLPETRMNEVKSFVEGGLRDLSVSRTSFKWGVAVPDDPDHVMYVWIDALTNYITAVGYPDTQCDEFQTFWPAELHVVGKDILRFHAVYWPAFLMAAGIELPQRVFAHGWWTNEGEKISKSLG
;
A
#
# COMPACT_ATOMS: atom_id res chain seq x y z
N MET A 1 1.31 29.32 -18.84
CA MET A 1 0.45 28.59 -17.88
C MET A 1 1.32 28.30 -16.67
N SER A 2 1.10 29.00 -15.58
CA SER A 2 1.85 28.87 -14.33
C SER A 2 1.49 27.54 -13.67
N GLY A 3 2.48 26.63 -13.53
CA GLY A 3 2.32 25.38 -12.80
C GLY A 3 2.04 25.60 -11.31
N PRO A 4 1.67 24.53 -10.57
CA PRO A 4 1.33 24.63 -9.16
C PRO A 4 2.52 25.20 -8.38
N LYS A 5 2.23 26.25 -7.60
CA LYS A 5 3.18 26.89 -6.71
C LYS A 5 3.32 25.99 -5.48
N ASN A 6 4.26 25.05 -5.50
CA ASN A 6 4.71 24.49 -4.23
C ASN A 6 5.40 25.62 -3.47
N ASN A 7 4.70 26.18 -2.50
CA ASN A 7 5.24 27.22 -1.64
C ASN A 7 6.33 26.52 -0.81
N PRO A 8 7.61 26.95 -0.80
CA PRO A 8 8.68 26.33 -0.01
C PRO A 8 8.43 26.34 1.51
N GLN A 9 7.22 26.73 1.93
CA GLN A 9 6.72 26.67 3.29
C GLN A 9 5.88 25.42 3.59
N ASN A 10 5.35 24.66 2.63
CA ASN A 10 4.54 23.47 2.95
C ASN A 10 5.34 22.17 2.76
N TYR A 11 5.15 21.21 3.66
CA TYR A 11 5.79 19.90 3.56
C TYR A 11 4.88 18.79 4.09
N TYR A 12 4.57 17.82 3.25
CA TYR A 12 3.78 16.66 3.56
C TYR A 12 4.65 15.40 3.62
N LEU A 13 4.73 14.85 4.82
CA LEU A 13 5.52 13.67 5.17
C LEU A 13 4.60 12.55 5.64
N THR A 14 4.85 11.33 5.18
CA THR A 14 4.07 10.16 5.63
C THR A 14 4.97 9.01 6.08
N THR A 15 4.51 8.28 7.10
CA THR A 15 4.92 6.87 7.30
C THR A 15 4.10 5.98 6.37
N PRO A 16 4.37 4.66 6.31
CA PRO A 16 3.36 3.71 5.90
C PRO A 16 2.21 3.71 6.91
N ILE A 17 1.06 3.22 6.49
CA ILE A 17 0.03 2.76 7.43
C ILE A 17 0.33 1.31 7.83
N TYR A 18 0.17 0.99 9.11
CA TYR A 18 0.61 -0.29 9.66
C TYR A 18 -0.51 -1.32 9.69
N TYR A 19 -0.23 -2.52 9.17
CA TYR A 19 -1.20 -3.62 9.14
C TYR A 19 -1.59 -4.06 10.57
N VAL A 20 -2.88 -4.12 10.90
CA VAL A 20 -3.35 -4.37 12.29
C VAL A 20 -3.66 -5.83 12.60
N ASN A 21 -2.80 -6.75 12.18
CA ASN A 21 -2.94 -8.17 12.52
C ASN A 21 -2.34 -8.56 13.89
N ASP A 22 -1.57 -7.66 14.52
CA ASP A 22 -0.93 -7.87 15.83
C ASP A 22 -0.47 -6.52 16.44
N ALA A 23 0.01 -6.53 17.69
CA ALA A 23 0.54 -5.41 18.43
C ALA A 23 1.74 -4.71 17.75
N PRO A 24 1.95 -3.41 18.00
CA PRO A 24 3.07 -2.70 17.41
C PRO A 24 4.42 -3.10 18.04
N HIS A 25 5.42 -3.39 17.20
CA HIS A 25 6.82 -3.62 17.60
C HIS A 25 7.76 -2.47 17.20
N ILE A 26 9.04 -2.58 17.57
CA ILE A 26 10.09 -1.56 17.34
C ILE A 26 10.23 -1.11 15.89
N GLY A 27 9.99 -1.99 14.91
CA GLY A 27 9.99 -1.63 13.49
C GLY A 27 9.01 -0.49 13.14
N HIS A 28 7.79 -0.50 13.68
CA HIS A 28 6.81 0.56 13.44
C HIS A 28 7.22 1.86 14.14
N ALA A 29 7.68 1.74 15.39
CA ALA A 29 8.17 2.88 16.17
C ALA A 29 9.36 3.56 15.47
N TYR A 30 10.28 2.80 14.88
CA TYR A 30 11.44 3.33 14.16
C TYR A 30 11.08 4.21 12.97
N THR A 31 10.20 3.72 12.09
CA THR A 31 9.75 4.49 10.93
C THR A 31 9.02 5.76 11.37
N THR A 32 8.14 5.64 12.37
CA THR A 32 7.38 6.79 12.89
C THR A 32 8.30 7.81 13.56
N LEU A 33 9.27 7.37 14.36
CA LEU A 33 10.27 8.24 14.98
C LEU A 33 11.12 8.97 13.94
N SER A 34 11.54 8.27 12.88
CA SER A 34 12.35 8.88 11.82
C SER A 34 11.58 10.01 11.13
N CYS A 35 10.28 9.81 10.89
CA CYS A 35 9.41 10.84 10.33
C CYS A 35 9.18 11.98 11.33
N ASP A 36 8.94 11.66 12.61
CA ASP A 36 8.71 12.65 13.66
C ASP A 36 9.89 13.60 13.84
N VAL A 37 11.12 13.06 13.85
CA VAL A 37 12.35 13.89 13.92
C VAL A 37 12.40 14.87 12.75
N MET A 38 12.10 14.41 11.54
CA MET A 38 12.11 15.27 10.36
C MET A 38 11.00 16.31 10.39
N ALA A 39 9.77 15.92 10.76
CA ALA A 39 8.64 16.83 10.91
C ALA A 39 8.95 17.93 11.93
N ARG A 40 9.51 17.58 13.09
CA ARG A 40 9.92 18.54 14.11
C ARG A 40 11.03 19.47 13.63
N PHE A 41 12.04 18.94 12.96
CA PHE A 41 13.12 19.74 12.40
C PHE A 41 12.60 20.78 11.40
N LEU A 42 11.75 20.35 10.46
CA LEU A 42 11.12 21.24 9.48
C LEU A 42 10.24 22.31 10.13
N ARG A 43 9.44 21.94 11.14
CA ARG A 43 8.64 22.91 11.90
C ARG A 43 9.52 23.93 12.64
N LEU A 44 10.66 23.51 13.19
CA LEU A 44 11.64 24.42 13.82
C LEU A 44 12.28 25.37 12.80
N ASP A 45 12.39 24.95 11.54
CA ASP A 45 12.86 25.76 10.41
C ASP A 45 11.76 26.64 9.80
N GLY A 46 10.58 26.71 10.44
CA GLY A 46 9.47 27.57 10.00
C GLY A 46 8.63 27.00 8.85
N VAL A 47 8.79 25.72 8.53
CA VAL A 47 7.98 25.02 7.52
C VAL A 47 6.64 24.60 8.13
N ASN A 48 5.55 24.85 7.41
CA ASN A 48 4.22 24.31 7.65
C ASN A 48 4.19 22.82 7.26
N VAL A 49 4.21 21.94 8.24
CA VAL A 49 4.31 20.49 8.04
C VAL A 49 2.96 19.82 8.28
N LYS A 50 2.58 18.92 7.37
CA LYS A 50 1.59 17.85 7.63
C LYS A 50 2.35 16.54 7.76
N PHE A 51 2.24 15.88 8.91
CA PHE A 51 2.85 14.59 9.18
C PHE A 51 1.76 13.54 9.41
N LEU A 52 1.64 12.58 8.49
CA LEU A 52 0.67 11.48 8.55
C LEU A 52 1.30 10.17 9.03
N THR A 53 0.56 9.48 9.90
CA THR A 53 0.71 8.04 10.18
C THR A 53 -0.67 7.38 10.27
N GLY A 54 -0.73 6.06 10.47
CA GLY A 54 -2.02 5.37 10.58
C GLY A 54 -1.97 3.85 10.52
N THR A 55 -3.13 3.25 10.30
CA THR A 55 -3.33 1.79 10.29
C THR A 55 -4.04 1.30 9.03
N ASP A 56 -3.56 0.18 8.51
CA ASP A 56 -4.15 -0.58 7.41
C ASP A 56 -4.96 -1.75 8.00
N GLU A 57 -6.28 -1.68 7.82
CA GLU A 57 -7.26 -2.43 8.59
C GLU A 57 -8.07 -3.43 7.78
N HIS A 58 -7.84 -3.57 6.48
CA HIS A 58 -8.61 -4.48 5.63
C HIS A 58 -7.81 -5.72 5.19
N GLY A 59 -8.51 -6.70 4.60
CA GLY A 59 -7.93 -7.88 3.99
C GLY A 59 -8.06 -9.16 4.81
N GLN A 60 -7.85 -10.29 4.11
CA GLN A 60 -8.05 -11.64 4.63
C GLN A 60 -7.26 -11.95 5.91
N LYS A 61 -6.04 -11.41 6.05
CA LYS A 61 -5.21 -11.66 7.24
C LYS A 61 -5.79 -11.02 8.51
N VAL A 62 -6.42 -9.84 8.38
CA VAL A 62 -7.13 -9.19 9.49
C VAL A 62 -8.41 -9.95 9.82
N GLU A 63 -9.17 -10.37 8.80
CA GLU A 63 -10.39 -11.18 8.98
C GLU A 63 -10.07 -12.48 9.74
N LYS A 64 -9.04 -13.21 9.32
CA LYS A 64 -8.57 -14.44 9.99
C LYS A 64 -8.11 -14.19 11.43
N ALA A 65 -7.35 -13.12 11.68
CA ALA A 65 -6.89 -12.79 13.03
C ALA A 65 -8.06 -12.41 13.97
N ALA A 66 -9.08 -11.72 13.44
CA ALA A 66 -10.29 -11.42 14.18
C ALA A 66 -11.09 -12.71 14.51
N ASP A 67 -11.22 -13.62 13.56
CA ASP A 67 -11.87 -14.92 13.75
C ASP A 67 -11.13 -15.78 14.80
N GLU A 68 -9.80 -15.85 14.72
CA GLU A 68 -8.96 -16.56 15.71
C GLU A 68 -9.08 -15.94 17.12
N ALA A 69 -9.29 -14.62 17.20
CA ALA A 69 -9.56 -13.91 18.45
C ALA A 69 -11.02 -13.99 18.91
N GLY A 70 -11.92 -14.59 18.12
CA GLY A 70 -13.36 -14.68 18.39
C GLY A 70 -14.07 -13.33 18.41
N LYS A 71 -13.59 -12.35 17.62
CA LYS A 71 -14.12 -10.97 17.56
C LYS A 71 -14.65 -10.65 16.18
N ALA A 72 -15.61 -9.73 16.10
CA ALA A 72 -15.96 -9.14 14.80
C ALA A 72 -14.75 -8.35 14.26
N PRO A 73 -14.49 -8.34 12.93
CA PRO A 73 -13.33 -7.65 12.38
C PRO A 73 -13.22 -6.18 12.76
N GLN A 74 -14.34 -5.43 12.80
CA GLN A 74 -14.34 -4.02 13.22
C GLN A 74 -13.88 -3.86 14.68
N ASP A 75 -14.40 -4.68 15.60
CA ASP A 75 -14.02 -4.64 17.03
C ASP A 75 -12.53 -4.99 17.22
N PHE A 76 -12.04 -5.95 16.44
CA PHE A 76 -10.63 -6.34 16.45
C PHE A 76 -9.72 -5.20 15.99
N VAL A 77 -10.01 -4.57 14.86
CA VAL A 77 -9.17 -3.47 14.35
C VAL A 77 -9.26 -2.21 15.20
N ASP A 78 -10.42 -1.93 15.82
CA ASP A 78 -10.57 -0.82 16.77
C ASP A 78 -9.63 -0.99 17.98
N GLU A 79 -9.51 -2.22 18.50
CA GLU A 79 -8.60 -2.53 19.61
C GLU A 79 -7.12 -2.42 19.19
N VAL A 80 -6.75 -3.09 18.09
CA VAL A 80 -5.35 -3.14 17.64
C VAL A 80 -4.87 -1.76 17.17
N SER A 81 -5.69 -1.02 16.42
CA SER A 81 -5.38 0.37 16.03
C SER A 81 -5.24 1.28 17.25
N GLY A 82 -6.05 1.07 18.29
CA GLY A 82 -5.90 1.73 19.58
C GLY A 82 -4.52 1.52 20.22
N ASN A 83 -3.86 0.37 20.00
CA ASN A 83 -2.50 0.14 20.49
C ASN A 83 -1.44 0.91 19.70
N PHE A 84 -1.61 1.08 18.38
CA PHE A 84 -0.75 1.96 17.57
C PHE A 84 -0.91 3.43 17.97
N LEU A 85 -2.13 3.88 18.26
CA LEU A 85 -2.37 5.23 18.75
C LEU A 85 -1.72 5.46 20.13
N LYS A 86 -1.83 4.49 21.05
CA LYS A 86 -1.15 4.53 22.36
C LYS A 86 0.37 4.56 22.21
N LEU A 87 0.94 3.81 21.26
CA LEU A 87 2.37 3.89 20.95
C LEU A 87 2.76 5.30 20.51
N ALA A 88 2.00 5.92 19.60
CA ALA A 88 2.29 7.26 19.12
C ALA A 88 2.25 8.29 20.26
N GLN A 89 1.28 8.18 21.16
CA GLN A 89 1.17 9.00 22.36
C GLN A 89 2.34 8.77 23.34
N ALA A 90 2.68 7.51 23.62
CA ALA A 90 3.75 7.15 24.55
C ALA A 90 5.12 7.63 24.06
N MET A 91 5.36 7.58 22.75
CA MET A 91 6.57 8.09 22.11
C MET A 91 6.55 9.61 21.88
N ASN A 92 5.43 10.28 22.19
CA ASN A 92 5.22 11.70 21.96
C ASN A 92 5.48 12.10 20.50
N PHE A 93 4.95 11.33 19.54
CA PHE A 93 5.02 11.70 18.13
C PHE A 93 4.09 12.89 17.83
N SER A 94 4.51 13.71 16.88
CA SER A 94 3.87 14.95 16.48
C SER A 94 3.16 14.83 15.13
N ASN A 95 2.59 13.66 14.83
CA ASN A 95 1.76 13.48 13.65
C ASN A 95 0.49 14.35 13.76
N ASP A 96 0.12 15.00 12.66
CA ASP A 96 -1.02 15.91 12.60
C ASP A 96 -2.35 15.18 12.34
N ASP A 97 -2.27 13.95 11.82
CA ASP A 97 -3.40 13.06 11.59
C ASP A 97 -2.98 11.60 11.86
N PHE A 98 -3.97 10.76 12.16
CA PHE A 98 -3.84 9.32 12.30
C PHE A 98 -4.96 8.68 11.47
N ILE A 99 -4.64 8.22 10.26
CA ILE A 99 -5.64 7.67 9.33
C ILE A 99 -5.92 6.19 9.66
N ARG A 100 -7.20 5.80 9.59
CA ARG A 100 -7.62 4.39 9.65
C ARG A 100 -8.37 4.03 8.38
N THR A 101 -8.03 2.91 7.73
CA THR A 101 -8.69 2.56 6.46
C THR A 101 -10.18 2.18 6.63
N THR A 102 -10.64 1.88 7.84
CA THR A 102 -12.07 1.67 8.11
C THR A 102 -12.91 2.96 8.13
N GLU A 103 -12.29 4.15 8.16
CA GLU A 103 -13.00 5.42 8.22
C GLU A 103 -13.81 5.72 6.94
N ALA A 104 -14.97 6.36 7.13
CA ALA A 104 -15.84 6.72 6.01
C ALA A 104 -15.17 7.66 4.99
N ARG A 105 -14.31 8.58 5.45
CA ARG A 105 -13.53 9.47 4.57
C ARG A 105 -12.66 8.65 3.61
N HIS A 106 -11.96 7.64 4.13
CA HIS A 106 -11.09 6.78 3.33
C HIS A 106 -11.85 5.90 2.35
N LYS A 107 -12.92 5.24 2.79
CA LYS A 107 -13.77 4.43 1.91
C LYS A 107 -14.30 5.26 0.74
N THR A 108 -14.68 6.51 1.00
CA THR A 108 -15.12 7.45 -0.04
C THR A 108 -13.99 7.79 -1.03
N SER A 109 -12.79 8.10 -0.54
CA SER A 109 -11.61 8.37 -1.34
C SER A 109 -11.23 7.18 -2.24
N VAL A 110 -11.17 5.98 -1.68
CA VAL A 110 -10.83 4.74 -2.39
C VAL A 110 -11.85 4.45 -3.51
N GLN A 111 -13.14 4.58 -3.20
CA GLN A 111 -14.21 4.42 -4.20
C GLN A 111 -14.17 5.49 -5.30
N ALA A 112 -13.79 6.73 -4.97
CA ALA A 112 -13.62 7.78 -5.96
C ALA A 112 -12.44 7.51 -6.90
N LEU A 113 -11.28 7.10 -6.35
CA LEU A 113 -10.12 6.73 -7.16
C LEU A 113 -10.45 5.57 -8.11
N TRP A 114 -11.13 4.55 -7.59
CA TRP A 114 -11.60 3.43 -8.40
C TRP A 114 -12.47 3.86 -9.58
N ARG A 115 -13.45 4.74 -9.34
CA ARG A 115 -14.33 5.26 -10.40
C ARG A 115 -13.51 5.98 -11.47
N VAL A 116 -12.58 6.84 -11.09
CA VAL A 116 -11.69 7.53 -12.04
C VAL A 116 -10.90 6.54 -12.90
N LEU A 117 -10.32 5.51 -12.29
CA LEU A 117 -9.56 4.49 -13.02
C LEU A 117 -10.45 3.66 -13.96
N LYS A 118 -11.67 3.30 -13.51
CA LYS A 118 -12.65 2.58 -14.34
C LYS A 118 -13.12 3.44 -15.52
N GLU A 119 -13.46 4.70 -15.29
CA GLU A 119 -13.88 5.67 -16.33
C GLU A 119 -12.80 5.90 -17.38
N LYS A 120 -11.52 5.92 -16.96
CA LYS A 120 -10.37 6.00 -17.86
C LYS A 120 -9.99 4.68 -18.53
N ASN A 121 -10.76 3.61 -18.32
CA ASN A 121 -10.49 2.27 -18.85
C ASN A 121 -9.11 1.74 -18.44
N GLU A 122 -8.67 2.05 -17.22
CA GLU A 122 -7.43 1.56 -16.61
C GLU A 122 -7.67 0.30 -15.78
N ILE A 123 -8.93 0.04 -15.41
CA ILE A 123 -9.37 -1.19 -14.74
C ILE A 123 -10.33 -1.95 -15.65
N TYR A 124 -10.17 -3.27 -15.75
CA TYR A 124 -11.05 -4.17 -16.48
C TYR A 124 -11.34 -5.43 -15.66
N LEU A 125 -12.47 -6.08 -15.91
CA LEU A 125 -12.81 -7.37 -15.28
C LEU A 125 -12.22 -8.50 -16.12
N ASP A 126 -11.55 -9.43 -15.47
CA ASP A 126 -11.03 -10.68 -16.04
C ASP A 126 -11.05 -11.77 -14.97
N SER A 127 -10.47 -12.94 -15.23
CA SER A 127 -10.27 -13.97 -14.22
C SER A 127 -8.79 -14.15 -13.87
N TYR A 128 -8.51 -14.24 -12.58
CA TYR A 128 -7.21 -14.70 -12.08
C TYR A 128 -7.26 -16.23 -12.07
N ALA A 129 -6.54 -16.86 -12.99
CA ALA A 129 -6.50 -18.31 -13.14
C ALA A 129 -5.08 -18.83 -12.88
N GLY A 130 -4.95 -19.81 -11.97
CA GLY A 130 -3.66 -20.40 -11.65
C GLY A 130 -3.77 -21.62 -10.75
N TRP A 131 -2.70 -22.40 -10.71
CA TRP A 131 -2.62 -23.56 -9.84
C TRP A 131 -2.27 -23.15 -8.41
N TYR A 132 -3.18 -23.34 -7.48
CA TYR A 132 -3.02 -22.95 -6.08
C TYR A 132 -2.89 -24.18 -5.19
N SER A 133 -1.84 -24.22 -4.38
CA SER A 133 -1.70 -25.19 -3.30
C SER A 133 -2.24 -24.58 -2.02
N VAL A 134 -3.35 -25.13 -1.50
CA VAL A 134 -3.89 -24.73 -0.20
C VAL A 134 -2.89 -24.99 0.92
N ARG A 135 -2.13 -26.09 0.81
CA ARG A 135 -1.16 -26.49 1.84
C ARG A 135 0.04 -25.54 1.91
N ASP A 136 0.51 -25.07 0.75
CA ASP A 136 1.65 -24.16 0.68
C ASP A 136 1.20 -22.69 0.66
N GLU A 137 -0.11 -22.44 0.61
CA GLU A 137 -0.75 -21.14 0.40
C GLU A 137 -0.15 -20.36 -0.79
N ALA A 138 0.25 -21.05 -1.85
CA ALA A 138 1.04 -20.50 -2.95
C ALA A 138 0.45 -20.85 -4.32
N PHE A 139 0.57 -19.90 -5.25
CA PHE A 139 0.33 -20.14 -6.67
C PHE A 139 1.60 -20.64 -7.34
N TYR A 140 1.42 -21.57 -8.27
CA TYR A 140 2.48 -22.15 -9.08
C TYR A 140 2.18 -21.91 -10.56
N GLY A 141 3.23 -21.59 -11.31
CA GLY A 141 3.22 -21.73 -12.75
C GLY A 141 3.01 -23.20 -13.12
N GLU A 142 2.41 -23.46 -14.28
CA GLU A 142 2.23 -24.83 -14.77
C GLU A 142 3.57 -25.55 -14.97
N ASP A 143 4.64 -24.80 -15.25
CA ASP A 143 6.03 -25.26 -15.37
C ASP A 143 6.68 -25.64 -14.03
N GLU A 144 6.10 -25.22 -12.91
CA GLU A 144 6.58 -25.53 -11.55
C GLU A 144 5.93 -26.80 -10.98
N LEU A 145 4.92 -27.35 -11.66
CA LEU A 145 4.14 -28.48 -11.17
C LEU A 145 4.58 -29.80 -11.80
N SER A 146 4.45 -30.87 -11.03
CA SER A 146 4.65 -32.25 -11.48
C SER A 146 3.33 -33.02 -11.44
N ASP A 147 3.21 -34.06 -12.28
CA ASP A 147 2.02 -34.91 -12.27
C ASP A 147 2.07 -35.88 -11.08
N GLY A 148 1.01 -35.86 -10.28
CA GLY A 148 0.78 -36.73 -9.14
C GLY A 148 -0.16 -37.90 -9.46
N PRO A 149 -0.33 -38.83 -8.49
CA PRO A 149 -1.24 -39.96 -8.64
C PRO A 149 -2.68 -39.51 -8.95
N GLY A 150 -3.30 -40.12 -9.95
CA GLY A 150 -4.68 -39.81 -10.33
C GLY A 150 -4.87 -38.52 -11.14
N GLY A 151 -3.81 -37.97 -11.74
CA GLY A 151 -3.90 -36.78 -12.61
C GLY A 151 -3.91 -35.45 -11.85
N LYS A 152 -3.59 -35.48 -10.55
CA LYS A 152 -3.44 -34.29 -9.70
C LYS A 152 -2.15 -33.54 -10.04
N LYS A 153 -2.15 -32.21 -9.93
CA LYS A 153 -0.90 -31.43 -10.04
C LYS A 153 -0.27 -31.30 -8.66
N LEU A 154 1.04 -31.50 -8.58
CA LEU A 154 1.81 -31.42 -7.35
C LEU A 154 2.83 -30.29 -7.44
N ALA A 155 2.79 -29.39 -6.46
CA ALA A 155 3.81 -28.38 -6.22
C ALA A 155 5.19 -29.01 -5.97
N PRO A 156 6.30 -28.25 -6.08
CA PRO A 156 7.64 -28.74 -5.74
C PRO A 156 7.77 -29.27 -4.31
N SER A 157 6.88 -28.81 -3.41
CA SER A 157 6.74 -29.28 -2.03
C SER A 157 6.10 -30.68 -1.91
N GLY A 158 5.55 -31.22 -3.00
CA GLY A 158 4.66 -32.38 -3.03
C GLY A 158 3.23 -32.10 -2.57
N ALA A 159 2.82 -30.83 -2.45
CA ALA A 159 1.44 -30.47 -2.16
C ALA A 159 0.57 -30.60 -3.40
N GLU A 160 -0.68 -30.98 -3.22
CA GLU A 160 -1.66 -30.90 -4.29
C GLU A 160 -1.96 -29.42 -4.59
N ALA A 161 -1.84 -29.08 -5.87
CA ALA A 161 -2.24 -27.79 -6.41
C ALA A 161 -3.49 -27.97 -7.26
N GLU A 162 -4.45 -27.09 -7.06
CA GLU A 162 -5.75 -27.10 -7.73
C GLU A 162 -5.85 -25.90 -8.67
N TRP A 163 -6.48 -26.05 -9.84
CA TRP A 163 -6.73 -24.90 -10.69
C TRP A 163 -7.82 -24.04 -10.05
N VAL A 164 -7.46 -22.84 -9.65
CA VAL A 164 -8.38 -21.84 -9.11
C VAL A 164 -8.53 -20.74 -10.14
N GLU A 165 -9.78 -20.45 -10.50
CA GLU A 165 -10.15 -19.32 -11.35
C GLU A 165 -11.14 -18.44 -10.57
N GLU A 166 -10.67 -17.28 -10.11
CA GLU A 166 -11.50 -16.30 -9.42
C GLU A 166 -11.65 -15.06 -10.29
N PRO A 167 -12.88 -14.53 -10.47
CA PRO A 167 -13.05 -13.24 -11.13
C PRO A 167 -12.30 -12.18 -10.33
N SER A 168 -11.61 -11.29 -11.03
CA SER A 168 -10.88 -10.17 -10.45
C SER A 168 -10.89 -8.99 -11.41
N TYR A 169 -10.98 -7.80 -10.85
CA TYR A 169 -10.62 -6.60 -11.59
C TYR A 169 -9.10 -6.50 -11.68
N PHE A 170 -8.60 -6.12 -12.85
CA PHE A 170 -7.19 -5.91 -13.13
C PHE A 170 -6.94 -4.47 -13.52
N PHE A 171 -5.90 -3.88 -12.93
CA PHE A 171 -5.32 -2.62 -13.35
C PHE A 171 -4.27 -2.87 -14.43
N LYS A 172 -4.31 -2.07 -15.51
CA LYS A 172 -3.42 -2.17 -16.69
C LYS A 172 -1.99 -1.72 -16.41
N LEU A 173 -1.34 -2.27 -15.39
CA LEU A 173 -0.01 -1.89 -14.94
C LEU A 173 1.05 -2.03 -16.05
N SER A 174 0.91 -3.02 -16.94
CA SER A 174 1.83 -3.23 -18.06
C SER A 174 1.97 -2.00 -18.96
N LYS A 175 0.89 -1.25 -19.17
CA LYS A 175 0.86 0.02 -19.94
C LYS A 175 1.76 1.11 -19.33
N TRP A 176 1.98 1.06 -18.02
CA TRP A 176 2.69 2.10 -17.26
C TRP A 176 4.20 1.87 -17.16
N GLN A 177 4.73 0.79 -17.75
CA GLN A 177 6.15 0.48 -17.72
C GLN A 177 7.04 1.62 -18.25
N GLN A 178 6.81 2.09 -19.48
CA GLN A 178 7.63 3.17 -20.06
C GLN A 178 7.45 4.51 -19.31
N PRO A 179 6.23 4.98 -19.00
CA PRO A 179 6.05 6.18 -18.18
C PRO A 179 6.77 6.16 -16.83
N LEU A 180 6.85 4.99 -16.17
CA LEU A 180 7.60 4.82 -14.94
C LEU A 180 9.12 4.91 -15.16
N LEU A 181 9.65 4.30 -16.23
CA LEU A 181 11.07 4.42 -16.57
C LEU A 181 11.46 5.88 -16.88
N ASP A 182 10.60 6.60 -17.61
CA ASP A 182 10.78 8.01 -17.93
C ASP A 182 10.76 8.88 -16.64
N LEU A 183 9.89 8.54 -15.68
CA LEU A 183 9.87 9.19 -14.36
C LEU A 183 11.23 9.01 -13.65
N TYR A 184 11.76 7.79 -13.60
CA TYR A 184 13.02 7.52 -12.89
C TYR A 184 14.23 8.16 -13.57
N GLU A 185 14.23 8.27 -14.90
CA GLU A 185 15.29 8.97 -15.64
C GLU A 185 15.24 10.47 -15.39
N LYS A 186 14.04 11.07 -15.40
CA LYS A 186 13.85 12.50 -15.20
C LYS A 186 14.04 12.93 -13.74
N HIS A 187 13.71 12.05 -12.80
CA HIS A 187 13.75 12.29 -11.36
C HIS A 187 14.59 11.19 -10.68
N PRO A 188 15.93 11.24 -10.78
CA PRO A 188 16.81 10.22 -10.23
C PRO A 188 16.73 10.11 -8.70
N ASP A 189 16.24 11.14 -8.02
CA ASP A 189 16.03 11.18 -6.57
C ASP A 189 14.58 10.83 -6.13
N PHE A 190 13.73 10.37 -7.06
CA PHE A 190 12.37 9.92 -6.75
C PHE A 190 12.35 8.74 -5.77
N VAL A 191 13.36 7.87 -5.81
CA VAL A 191 13.57 6.77 -4.85
C VAL A 191 14.94 6.91 -4.22
N LEU A 192 15.00 6.92 -2.89
CA LEU A 192 16.24 6.91 -2.13
C LEU A 192 16.29 5.74 -1.14
N PRO A 193 17.48 5.22 -0.82
CA PRO A 193 18.78 5.53 -1.43
C PRO A 193 18.91 5.00 -2.88
N GLU A 194 19.94 5.42 -3.61
CA GLU A 194 20.18 5.04 -5.02
C GLU A 194 20.15 3.53 -5.27
N THR A 195 20.63 2.72 -4.33
CA THR A 195 20.56 1.26 -4.42
C THR A 195 19.12 0.74 -4.56
N ARG A 196 18.16 1.40 -3.90
CA ARG A 196 16.73 1.09 -4.00
C ARG A 196 16.13 1.55 -5.32
N MET A 197 16.58 2.70 -5.85
CA MET A 197 16.20 3.13 -7.20
C MET A 197 16.63 2.10 -8.25
N ASN A 198 17.86 1.60 -8.17
CA ASN A 198 18.37 0.59 -9.09
C ASN A 198 17.55 -0.71 -9.04
N GLU A 199 17.19 -1.19 -7.84
CA GLU A 199 16.30 -2.35 -7.67
C GLU A 199 14.93 -2.15 -8.30
N VAL A 200 14.32 -0.96 -8.12
CA VAL A 200 13.02 -0.62 -8.71
C VAL A 200 13.12 -0.55 -10.23
N LYS A 201 14.14 0.14 -10.76
CA LYS A 201 14.35 0.29 -12.20
C LYS A 201 14.55 -1.06 -12.87
N SER A 202 15.43 -1.92 -12.34
CA SER A 202 15.65 -3.26 -12.89
C SER A 202 14.39 -4.14 -12.84
N PHE A 203 13.55 -4.00 -11.81
CA PHE A 203 12.27 -4.70 -11.76
C PHE A 203 11.32 -4.24 -12.88
N VAL A 204 11.21 -2.93 -13.12
CA VAL A 204 10.34 -2.38 -14.18
C VAL A 204 10.88 -2.70 -15.57
N GLU A 205 12.20 -2.68 -15.78
CA GLU A 205 12.85 -3.10 -17.02
C GLU A 205 12.62 -4.58 -17.36
N GLY A 206 12.44 -5.42 -16.33
CA GLY A 206 12.10 -6.84 -16.47
C GLY A 206 10.70 -7.12 -17.03
N GLY A 207 9.85 -6.11 -17.13
CA GLY A 207 8.49 -6.23 -17.65
C GLY A 207 7.43 -6.20 -16.56
N LEU A 208 6.39 -5.37 -16.75
CA LEU A 208 5.24 -5.32 -15.85
C LEU A 208 4.06 -6.12 -16.40
N ARG A 209 3.39 -6.87 -15.51
CA ARG A 209 2.11 -7.55 -15.79
C ARG A 209 0.97 -6.78 -15.13
N ASP A 210 -0.23 -6.94 -15.68
CA ASP A 210 -1.43 -6.32 -15.12
C ASP A 210 -1.70 -6.85 -13.70
N LEU A 211 -2.17 -5.94 -12.84
CA LEU A 211 -2.25 -6.15 -11.41
C LEU A 211 -3.68 -6.42 -11.01
N SER A 212 -3.95 -7.57 -10.39
CA SER A 212 -5.24 -7.84 -9.77
C SER A 212 -5.49 -6.87 -8.60
N VAL A 213 -6.57 -6.10 -8.67
CA VAL A 213 -6.96 -5.03 -7.73
C VAL A 213 -8.30 -5.28 -7.03
N SER A 214 -8.91 -6.45 -7.19
CA SER A 214 -10.04 -6.88 -6.35
C SER A 214 -9.97 -8.37 -5.99
N ARG A 215 -10.82 -8.80 -5.04
CA ARG A 215 -10.98 -10.19 -4.61
C ARG A 215 -12.46 -10.48 -4.39
N THR A 216 -12.86 -11.74 -4.51
CA THR A 216 -14.21 -12.24 -4.16
C THR A 216 -14.17 -13.27 -3.01
N SER A 217 -12.99 -13.74 -2.64
CA SER A 217 -12.76 -14.79 -1.65
C SER A 217 -12.93 -14.36 -0.18
N PHE A 218 -13.00 -13.06 0.11
CA PHE A 218 -13.23 -12.53 1.45
C PHE A 218 -14.07 -11.25 1.41
N LYS A 219 -14.65 -10.86 2.55
CA LYS A 219 -15.59 -9.72 2.64
C LYS A 219 -15.04 -8.53 3.41
N TRP A 220 -14.01 -8.71 4.22
CA TRP A 220 -13.40 -7.62 4.99
C TRP A 220 -12.53 -6.69 4.12
N GLY A 221 -13.16 -5.68 3.52
CA GLY A 221 -12.52 -4.66 2.69
C GLY A 221 -13.46 -3.58 2.18
N VAL A 222 -12.93 -2.64 1.39
CA VAL A 222 -13.76 -1.63 0.71
C VAL A 222 -14.44 -2.26 -0.51
N ALA A 223 -15.77 -2.23 -0.55
CA ALA A 223 -16.53 -2.76 -1.69
C ALA A 223 -16.24 -1.97 -2.97
N VAL A 224 -16.13 -2.70 -4.09
CA VAL A 224 -16.02 -2.10 -5.43
C VAL A 224 -17.34 -1.36 -5.76
N PRO A 225 -17.28 -0.10 -6.22
CA PRO A 225 -18.45 0.64 -6.70
C PRO A 225 -19.21 -0.13 -7.76
N ASP A 226 -20.52 -0.27 -7.54
CA ASP A 226 -21.46 -0.91 -8.44
C ASP A 226 -21.23 -2.42 -8.63
N ASP A 227 -20.38 -3.05 -7.80
CA ASP A 227 -20.09 -4.48 -7.81
C ASP A 227 -19.71 -4.99 -6.40
N PRO A 228 -20.70 -5.17 -5.50
CA PRO A 228 -20.46 -5.46 -4.09
C PRO A 228 -19.92 -6.87 -3.82
N ASP A 229 -19.93 -7.76 -4.82
CA ASP A 229 -19.35 -9.10 -4.70
C ASP A 229 -17.81 -9.04 -4.71
N HIS A 230 -17.24 -7.92 -5.17
CA HIS A 230 -15.82 -7.65 -5.14
C HIS A 230 -15.44 -6.69 -4.01
N VAL A 231 -14.40 -7.05 -3.28
CA VAL A 231 -13.66 -6.15 -2.38
C VAL A 231 -12.39 -5.67 -3.06
N MET A 232 -12.08 -4.39 -2.92
CA MET A 232 -10.83 -3.81 -3.42
C MET A 232 -9.64 -4.44 -2.71
N TYR A 233 -8.64 -4.82 -3.48
CA TYR A 233 -7.43 -5.42 -2.95
C TYR A 233 -6.62 -4.37 -2.17
N VAL A 234 -5.90 -4.83 -1.15
CA VAL A 234 -5.26 -4.00 -0.14
C VAL A 234 -4.40 -2.87 -0.71
N TRP A 235 -3.75 -3.02 -1.87
CA TRP A 235 -2.85 -1.97 -2.36
C TRP A 235 -3.56 -0.74 -2.92
N ILE A 236 -4.72 -0.86 -3.58
CA ILE A 236 -5.44 0.34 -4.04
C ILE A 236 -6.11 1.05 -2.86
N ASP A 237 -6.60 0.27 -1.89
CA ASP A 237 -7.16 0.76 -0.63
C ASP A 237 -6.08 1.48 0.20
N ALA A 238 -5.09 0.72 0.68
CA ALA A 238 -4.03 1.20 1.54
C ALA A 238 -3.26 2.38 0.94
N LEU A 239 -2.85 2.36 -0.34
CA LEU A 239 -2.07 3.47 -0.91
C LEU A 239 -2.88 4.77 -1.04
N THR A 240 -4.20 4.69 -1.14
CA THR A 240 -5.08 5.87 -1.21
C THR A 240 -5.12 6.66 0.10
N ASN A 241 -4.62 6.10 1.22
CA ASN A 241 -4.59 6.78 2.51
C ASN A 241 -3.87 8.15 2.42
N TYR A 242 -2.81 8.22 1.60
CA TYR A 242 -1.98 9.41 1.47
C TYR A 242 -2.73 10.61 0.90
N ILE A 243 -3.60 10.39 -0.08
CA ILE A 243 -4.45 11.45 -0.64
C ILE A 243 -5.73 11.66 0.19
N THR A 244 -6.22 10.62 0.87
CA THR A 244 -7.37 10.71 1.78
C THR A 244 -7.10 11.72 2.90
N ALA A 245 -5.93 11.63 3.53
CA ALA A 245 -5.56 12.44 4.68
C ALA A 245 -5.35 13.94 4.37
N VAL A 246 -5.35 14.29 3.09
CA VAL A 246 -5.31 15.68 2.60
C VAL A 246 -6.58 16.04 1.83
N GLY A 247 -7.67 15.29 2.01
CA GLY A 247 -9.02 15.70 1.57
C GLY A 247 -9.50 15.18 0.22
N TYR A 248 -8.76 14.30 -0.46
CA TYR A 248 -9.29 13.59 -1.63
C TYR A 248 -10.59 12.83 -1.27
N PRO A 249 -11.65 12.82 -2.10
CA PRO A 249 -11.68 13.18 -3.53
C PRO A 249 -11.85 14.66 -3.87
N ASP A 250 -12.05 15.54 -2.89
CA ASP A 250 -12.13 16.98 -3.17
C ASP A 250 -10.73 17.55 -3.40
N THR A 251 -10.27 17.51 -4.64
CA THR A 251 -8.95 18.07 -5.00
C THR A 251 -8.91 19.59 -4.95
N GLN A 252 -10.05 20.28 -4.78
CA GLN A 252 -10.10 21.73 -4.67
C GLN A 252 -10.10 22.21 -3.20
N CYS A 253 -10.19 21.28 -2.24
CA CYS A 253 -10.14 21.66 -0.83
C CYS A 253 -8.76 22.20 -0.44
N ASP A 254 -8.74 23.04 0.60
CA ASP A 254 -7.53 23.74 1.04
C ASP A 254 -6.40 22.76 1.41
N GLU A 255 -6.71 21.65 2.11
CA GLU A 255 -5.68 20.67 2.48
C GLU A 255 -5.02 20.03 1.26
N PHE A 256 -5.80 19.64 0.23
CA PHE A 256 -5.26 18.99 -0.96
C PHE A 256 -4.38 19.95 -1.75
N GLN A 257 -4.85 21.19 -1.95
CA GLN A 257 -4.10 22.24 -2.64
C GLN A 257 -2.85 22.70 -1.88
N THR A 258 -2.82 22.52 -0.56
CA THR A 258 -1.71 22.95 0.30
C THR A 258 -0.61 21.89 0.41
N PHE A 259 -0.99 20.61 0.51
CA PHE A 259 -0.09 19.53 0.91
C PHE A 259 0.09 18.41 -0.12
N TRP A 260 -0.76 18.30 -1.16
CA TRP A 260 -0.52 17.35 -2.24
C TRP A 260 0.19 18.03 -3.42
N PRO A 261 1.22 17.39 -4.02
CA PRO A 261 1.76 16.06 -3.75
C PRO A 261 2.65 15.96 -2.51
N ALA A 262 2.72 14.76 -1.91
CA ALA A 262 3.61 14.52 -0.78
C ALA A 262 5.10 14.76 -1.12
N GLU A 263 5.79 15.55 -0.31
CA GLU A 263 7.24 15.75 -0.40
C GLU A 263 8.02 14.46 -0.11
N LEU A 264 7.55 13.65 0.86
CA LEU A 264 8.23 12.41 1.21
C LEU A 264 7.30 11.32 1.75
N HIS A 265 7.36 10.15 1.13
CA HIS A 265 6.92 8.89 1.72
C HIS A 265 8.11 8.13 2.30
N VAL A 266 8.11 7.88 3.61
CA VAL A 266 9.12 7.02 4.26
C VAL A 266 8.54 5.63 4.42
N VAL A 267 9.26 4.61 3.92
CA VAL A 267 8.79 3.23 3.92
C VAL A 267 9.89 2.23 4.27
N GLY A 268 9.50 1.01 4.66
CA GLY A 268 10.42 -0.11 4.72
C GLY A 268 10.73 -0.65 3.31
N LYS A 269 11.93 -1.20 3.10
CA LYS A 269 12.32 -1.80 1.80
C LYS A 269 11.37 -2.90 1.31
N ASP A 270 10.64 -3.56 2.20
CA ASP A 270 9.66 -4.62 1.90
C ASP A 270 8.43 -4.13 1.14
N ILE A 271 8.08 -2.85 1.29
CA ILE A 271 6.90 -2.27 0.63
C ILE A 271 7.28 -1.25 -0.46
N LEU A 272 8.56 -1.16 -0.80
CA LEU A 272 9.09 -0.19 -1.77
C LEU A 272 8.41 -0.33 -3.14
N ARG A 273 8.24 -1.56 -3.65
CA ARG A 273 7.62 -1.78 -4.97
C ARG A 273 6.22 -1.19 -5.07
N PHE A 274 5.43 -1.29 -3.99
CA PHE A 274 4.09 -0.72 -3.97
C PHE A 274 4.12 0.81 -4.09
N HIS A 275 5.09 1.46 -3.45
CA HIS A 275 5.20 2.92 -3.40
C HIS A 275 5.94 3.52 -4.61
N ALA A 276 6.86 2.77 -5.22
CA ALA A 276 7.67 3.25 -6.33
C ALA A 276 7.16 2.79 -7.70
N VAL A 277 6.30 1.78 -7.77
CA VAL A 277 5.74 1.25 -9.04
C VAL A 277 4.23 1.40 -9.09
N TYR A 278 3.50 0.78 -8.14
CA TYR A 278 2.04 0.71 -8.24
C TYR A 278 1.40 2.06 -7.94
N TRP A 279 1.86 2.72 -6.86
CA TRP A 279 1.34 4.02 -6.48
C TRP A 279 1.49 5.09 -7.56
N PRO A 280 2.70 5.33 -8.12
CA PRO A 280 2.83 6.29 -9.22
C PRO A 280 2.04 5.87 -10.46
N ALA A 281 1.93 4.57 -10.77
CA ALA A 281 1.07 4.13 -11.88
C ALA A 281 -0.41 4.45 -11.65
N PHE A 282 -0.95 4.22 -10.43
CA PHE A 282 -2.32 4.58 -10.08
C PHE A 282 -2.54 6.09 -10.18
N LEU A 283 -1.60 6.90 -9.67
CA LEU A 283 -1.68 8.35 -9.73
C LEU A 283 -1.59 8.90 -11.16
N MET A 284 -0.64 8.41 -11.97
CA MET A 284 -0.53 8.78 -13.39
C MET A 284 -1.82 8.41 -14.15
N ALA A 285 -2.35 7.21 -13.91
CA ALA A 285 -3.62 6.76 -14.48
C ALA A 285 -4.78 7.67 -14.07
N ALA A 286 -4.87 8.02 -12.79
CA ALA A 286 -5.87 8.94 -12.27
C ALA A 286 -5.67 10.40 -12.73
N GLY A 287 -4.47 10.76 -13.22
CA GLY A 287 -4.11 12.14 -13.56
C GLY A 287 -3.89 13.01 -12.32
N ILE A 288 -3.42 12.40 -11.24
CA ILE A 288 -3.08 13.05 -9.98
C ILE A 288 -1.55 13.24 -9.92
N GLU A 289 -1.09 14.36 -9.36
CA GLU A 289 0.35 14.63 -9.22
C GLU A 289 1.06 13.57 -8.37
N LEU A 290 2.30 13.27 -8.72
CA LEU A 290 3.11 12.24 -8.08
C LEU A 290 3.81 12.78 -6.83
N PRO A 291 4.04 11.95 -5.80
CA PRO A 291 4.91 12.34 -4.69
C PRO A 291 6.29 12.72 -5.21
N GLN A 292 7.00 13.60 -4.49
CA GLN A 292 8.33 14.02 -4.91
C GLN A 292 9.38 12.93 -4.65
N ARG A 293 9.22 12.18 -3.55
CA ARG A 293 10.21 11.20 -3.12
C ARG A 293 9.62 10.04 -2.31
N VAL A 294 10.21 8.86 -2.49
CA VAL A 294 10.05 7.67 -1.66
C VAL A 294 11.40 7.32 -1.04
N PHE A 295 11.50 7.29 0.29
CA PHE A 295 12.69 6.84 0.99
C PHE A 295 12.46 5.46 1.63
N ALA A 296 13.25 4.47 1.23
CA ALA A 296 13.13 3.10 1.72
C ALA A 296 14.29 2.71 2.65
N HIS A 297 14.01 2.62 3.96
CA HIS A 297 14.99 2.25 4.98
C HIS A 297 15.16 0.72 5.12
N GLY A 298 16.22 0.32 5.83
CA GLY A 298 16.52 -1.08 6.15
C GLY A 298 15.65 -1.67 7.28
N TRP A 299 16.03 -2.85 7.77
CA TRP A 299 15.38 -3.48 8.91
C TRP A 299 16.22 -3.40 10.17
N TRP A 300 15.56 -3.43 11.32
CA TRP A 300 16.19 -3.78 12.59
C TRP A 300 16.23 -5.29 12.72
N THR A 301 17.40 -5.80 13.11
CA THR A 301 17.60 -7.21 13.38
C THR A 301 17.73 -7.45 14.88
N ASN A 302 17.24 -8.59 15.36
CA ASN A 302 17.61 -9.16 16.64
C ASN A 302 18.38 -10.45 16.36
N GLU A 303 19.62 -10.56 16.84
CA GLU A 303 20.53 -11.70 16.56
C GLU A 303 20.72 -12.06 15.06
N GLY A 304 20.54 -11.09 14.16
CA GLY A 304 20.73 -11.28 12.71
C GLY A 304 19.44 -11.52 11.92
N GLU A 305 18.34 -11.83 12.59
CA GLU A 305 17.03 -12.04 11.97
C GLU A 305 16.18 -10.76 11.99
N LYS A 306 15.35 -10.55 10.95
CA LYS A 306 14.42 -9.41 10.89
C LYS A 306 13.46 -9.50 12.06
N ILE A 307 13.38 -8.44 12.87
CA ILE A 307 12.29 -8.32 13.85
C ILE A 307 10.98 -8.20 13.07
N SER A 308 10.15 -9.24 13.14
CA SER A 308 8.91 -9.34 12.37
C SER A 308 7.85 -10.11 13.15
N LYS A 309 6.59 -9.73 12.95
CA LYS A 309 5.42 -10.29 13.63
C LYS A 309 5.30 -11.81 13.56
N SER A 310 5.79 -12.43 12.48
CA SER A 310 5.67 -13.88 12.28
C SER A 310 6.68 -14.72 13.08
N LEU A 311 7.69 -14.09 13.68
CA LEU A 311 8.77 -14.79 14.38
C LEU A 311 8.66 -14.76 15.92
N GLY A 312 7.66 -14.06 16.47
CA GLY A 312 7.48 -13.83 17.91
C GLY A 312 8.34 -12.69 18.42
#